data_AF-A0A502XZ38-F1
#
_entry.id   AF-A0A502XZ38-F1
#
_cell.length_a   1.000
_cell.length_b   1.000
_cell.length_c   1.000
_cell.angle_alpha   90.00
_cell.angle_beta   90.00
_cell.angle_gamma   90.00
#
_symmetry.space_group_name_H-M   'P 1'
#
loop_
_entity.id
_entity.type
_entity.pdbx_description
1 polymer ?
#
loop_
_entity_poly.entity_id
_entity_poly.type
_entity_poly.pdbx_seq_one_letter_code
_entity_poly.pdbx_strand_id
1 'polypeptide(L)' 'MLHEFRHRFARWLAYRQTLASLRHVPDSTLADAGISREEIRERARYAGLRR' A
#
# COMPACT_ATOMS: atom_id res chain seq x y z
N MET A 1 -2.84 -22.04 -12.77
CA MET A 1 -3.37 -21.90 -11.40
C MET A 1 -2.32 -21.45 -10.38
N LEU A 2 -1.25 -22.23 -10.12
CA LEU A 2 -0.23 -21.88 -9.10
C LEU A 2 0.53 -20.57 -9.41
N HIS A 3 0.75 -20.29 -10.69
CA HIS A 3 1.38 -19.06 -11.16
C HIS A 3 0.54 -17.80 -10.89
N GLU A 4 -0.78 -17.90 -10.99
CA GLU A 4 -1.70 -16.79 -10.70
C GLU A 4 -1.78 -16.50 -9.20
N PHE A 5 -1.79 -17.54 -8.37
CA PHE A 5 -1.73 -17.39 -6.91
C PHE A 5 -0.40 -16.74 -6.48
N ARG A 6 0.73 -17.19 -7.04
CA ARG A 6 2.04 -16.56 -6.79
C ARG A 6 2.04 -15.09 -7.18
N HIS A 7 1.47 -14.75 -8.34
CA HIS A 7 1.38 -13.38 -8.81
C HIS A 7 0.50 -12.50 -7.91
N ARG A 8 -0.66 -13.02 -7.51
CA ARG A 8 -1.58 -12.32 -6.60
C ARG A 8 -0.95 -12.12 -5.22
N PHE A 9 -0.25 -13.12 -4.71
CA PHE A 9 0.46 -13.05 -3.44
C PHE A 9 1.65 -12.08 -3.50
N ALA A 10 2.43 -12.10 -4.58
CA ALA A 10 3.53 -11.16 -4.80
C ALA A 10 3.03 -9.71 -4.89
N ARG A 11 1.94 -9.45 -5.64
CA ARG A 11 1.30 -8.13 -5.67
C ARG A 11 0.82 -7.68 -4.29
N TRP A 12 0.22 -8.58 -3.52
CA TRP A 12 -0.23 -8.28 -2.16
C TRP A 12 0.94 -7.98 -1.22
N LEU A 13 2.02 -8.76 -1.29
CA LEU A 13 3.22 -8.55 -0.49
C LEU A 13 3.90 -7.21 -0.83
N ALA A 14 4.09 -6.93 -2.12
CA ALA A 14 4.64 -5.67 -2.59
C ALA A 14 3.80 -4.48 -2.11
N TYR A 15 2.46 -4.57 -2.22
CA TYR A 15 1.55 -3.54 -1.71
C TYR A 15 1.75 -3.27 -0.21
N ARG A 16 1.84 -4.31 0.61
CA ARG A 16 2.05 -4.15 2.07
C ARG A 16 3.43 -3.59 2.41
N GLN A 17 4.48 -4.01 1.69
CA GLN A 17 5.83 -3.47 1.86
C GLN A 17 5.86 -1.99 1.50
N THR A 18 5.27 -1.60 0.36
CA THR A 18 5.17 -0.20 -0.05
C THR A 18 4.41 0.63 0.98
N LEU A 19 3.27 0.14 1.49
CA LEU A 19 2.53 0.82 2.55
C LEU A 19 3.34 1.00 3.84
N ALA A 20 4.09 -0.03 4.24
CA ALA A 20 4.93 0.03 5.43
C ALA A 20 6.05 1.06 5.25
N SER A 21 6.74 1.05 4.11
CA SER A 21 7.77 2.04 3.78
C SER A 21 7.21 3.45 3.75
N LEU A 22 6.07 3.66 3.07
CA LEU A 22 5.40 4.95 3.01
C LEU A 22 5.06 5.47 4.42
N ARG A 23 4.67 4.60 5.36
CA ARG A 23 4.38 4.98 6.75
C ARG A 23 5.58 5.61 7.48
N HIS A 24 6.80 5.28 7.08
CA HIS A 24 8.04 5.81 7.67
C HIS A 24 8.58 7.05 6.95
N VAL A 25 8.10 7.36 5.75
CA VAL A 25 8.46 8.58 5.01
C VAL A 25 7.86 9.80 5.72
N PRO A 26 8.55 10.95 5.83
CA PRO A 26 7.98 12.18 6.39
C PRO A 26 6.81 12.73 5.56
N ASP A 27 5.87 13.43 6.21
CA ASP A 27 4.71 14.02 5.51
C ASP A 27 5.13 15.07 4.48
N SER A 28 6.23 15.82 4.69
CA SER A 28 6.77 16.76 3.71
C SER A 28 7.16 16.06 2.40
N THR A 29 7.86 14.94 2.48
CA THR A 29 8.27 14.15 1.30
C THR A 29 7.07 13.51 0.59
N LEU A 30 6.02 13.15 1.32
CA LEU A 30 4.79 12.69 0.69
C LEU A 30 4.06 13.82 -0.03
N ALA A 31 4.00 15.01 0.59
CA ALA A 31 3.39 16.20 -0.02
C ALA A 31 4.12 16.63 -1.30
N ASP A 32 5.45 16.55 -1.33
CA ASP A 32 6.26 16.82 -2.53
C ASP A 32 5.94 15.86 -3.68
N ALA A 33 5.56 14.62 -3.37
CA ALA A 33 5.11 13.63 -4.36
C ALA A 33 3.61 13.75 -4.70
N GLY A 34 2.89 14.71 -4.11
CA GLY A 34 1.43 14.86 -4.27
C GLY A 34 0.62 13.75 -3.59
N ILE A 35 1.19 13.06 -2.60
CA ILE A 35 0.57 11.93 -1.91
C ILE A 35 0.07 12.39 -0.54
N SER A 36 -1.24 12.19 -0.27
CA SER A 36 -1.79 12.42 1.06
C SER A 36 -1.63 11.20 1.97
N ARG A 37 -1.15 11.44 3.20
CA ARG A 37 -1.11 10.42 4.26
C ARG A 37 -2.51 9.85 4.55
N GLU A 38 -3.53 10.68 4.50
CA GLU A 38 -4.90 10.27 4.76
C GLU A 38 -5.42 9.34 3.66
N GLU A 39 -5.10 9.65 2.40
CA GLU A 39 -5.47 8.78 1.27
C GLU A 39 -4.80 7.41 1.38
N ILE A 40 -3.53 7.35 1.82
CA ILE A 40 -2.83 6.08 2.10
C ILE A 40 -3.60 5.29 3.17
N ARG A 41 -4.01 5.94 4.26
CA ARG A 41 -4.75 5.30 5.37
C ARG A 41 -6.12 4.82 4.93
N GLU A 42 -6.84 5.62 4.16
CA GLU A 42 -8.16 5.29 3.63
C GLU A 42 -8.10 4.07 2.71
N ARG A 43 -7.18 4.06 1.75
CA ARG A 43 -6.98 2.91 0.85
C ARG A 43 -6.57 1.64 1.61
N ALA A 44 -5.72 1.77 2.63
CA ALA A 44 -5.36 0.65 3.48
C ALA A 44 -6.56 0.09 4.27
N ARG A 45 -7.44 0.96 4.80
CA ARG A 45 -8.70 0.54 5.44
C ARG A 45 -9.62 -0.18 4.47
N TYR A 46 -9.81 0.38 3.26
CA TYR A 46 -10.67 -0.21 2.25
C TYR A 46 -10.18 -1.60 1.78
N ALA A 47 -8.86 -1.75 1.60
CA ALA A 47 -8.25 -3.03 1.27
C ALA A 47 -8.39 -4.07 2.40
N GLY A 48 -8.39 -3.64 3.67
CA GLY A 48 -8.63 -4.51 4.82
C GLY A 48 -10.10 -4.92 5.01
N LEU A 49 -11.05 -4.07 4.59
CA LEU A 49 -12.49 -4.31 4.69
C LEU A 49 -13.04 -5.24 3.61
N ARG A 50 -12.41 -5.29 2.42
CA ARG A 50 -12.80 -6.20 1.33
C ARG A 50 -12.36 -7.67 1.55
N ARG A 51 -12.09 -8.06 2.78
CA ARG A 51 -11.60 -9.40 3.13
C ARG A 51 -12.75 -10.35 3.42
#